data_AF-X0UBA9-F1
#
_entry.id   AF-X0UBA9-F1
#
_cell.length_a   1.000
_cell.length_b   1.000
_cell.length_c   1.000
_cell.angle_alpha   90.00
_cell.angle_beta   90.00
_cell.angle_gamma   90.00
#
_symmetry.space_group_name_H-M   'P 1'
#
loop_
_entity.id
_entity.type
_entity.pdbx_description
1 polymer ?
#
loop_
_entity_poly.entity_id
_entity_poly.type
_entity_poly.pdbx_seq_one_letter_code
_entity_poly.pdbx_strand_id
1 'polypeptide(L)' 'MDIRKEVKVFSIAMEQVLKLHDNKPHWTDADNSYLLYRLKQEVKELEAALINGVSKEIKYEAVDVANFAMMLFDNHKEE' A
#
# COMPACT_ATOMS: atom_id res chain seq x y z
N MET A 1 6.76 -16.79 -15.16
CA MET A 1 5.92 -15.78 -15.81
C MET A 1 6.72 -14.49 -15.86
N ASP A 2 6.77 -13.80 -16.99
CA ASP A 2 7.44 -12.50 -17.06
C ASP A 2 6.50 -11.41 -16.53
N ILE A 3 7.00 -10.51 -15.68
CA ILE A 3 6.19 -9.45 -15.05
C ILE A 3 6.29 -8.16 -15.87
N ARG A 4 5.18 -7.44 -16.01
CA ARG A 4 5.18 -6.13 -16.69
C ARG A 4 6.12 -5.16 -15.96
N LYS A 5 6.82 -4.31 -16.72
CA LYS A 5 7.76 -3.31 -16.19
C LYS A 5 7.09 -2.41 -15.13
N GLU A 6 5.85 -2.00 -15.38
CA GLU A 6 5.07 -1.14 -14.50
C GLU A 6 4.82 -1.81 -13.15
N VAL A 7 4.46 -3.11 -13.17
CA VAL A 7 4.26 -3.91 -11.95
C VAL A 7 5.57 -4.01 -11.15
N LYS A 8 6.69 -4.26 -11.83
CA LYS A 8 8.02 -4.32 -11.19
C LYS A 8 8.43 -2.99 -10.55
N VAL A 9 8.21 -1.88 -11.25
CA VAL A 9 8.51 -0.54 -10.72
C VAL A 9 7.62 -0.24 -9.51
N PHE A 10 6.35 -0.59 -9.59
CA PHE A 10 5.40 -0.38 -8.51
C PHE A 10 5.74 -1.22 -7.27
N SER A 11 6.10 -2.50 -7.44
CA SER A 11 6.51 -3.37 -6.32
C SER A 11 7.77 -2.87 -5.62
N ILE A 12 8.71 -2.24 -6.36
CA ILE A 12 9.89 -1.62 -5.75
C ILE A 12 9.49 -0.41 -4.90
N ALA A 13 8.55 0.42 -5.38
CA ALA A 13 8.05 1.56 -4.62
C ALA A 13 7.31 1.12 -3.34
N MET A 14 6.47 0.08 -3.44
CA MET A 14 5.83 -0.57 -2.30
C MET A 14 6.83 -0.97 -1.23
N GLU A 15 7.86 -1.74 -1.62
CA GLU A 15 8.92 -2.22 -0.73
C GLU A 15 9.69 -1.07 -0.05
N GLN A 16 9.98 0.01 -0.79
CA GLN A 16 10.64 1.19 -0.21
C GLN A 16 9.81 1.81 0.90
N VAL A 17 8.50 1.93 0.72
CA VAL A 17 7.59 2.48 1.72
C VAL A 17 7.46 1.55 2.93
N LEU A 18 7.37 0.23 2.72
CA LEU A 18 7.34 -0.75 3.82
C LEU A 18 8.60 -0.65 4.69
N LYS A 19 9.78 -0.54 4.08
CA LYS A 19 11.06 -0.37 4.80
C LYS A 19 11.11 0.87 5.69
N LEU A 20 10.44 1.96 5.31
CA LEU A 20 10.36 3.15 6.17
C LEU A 20 9.58 2.88 7.46
N HIS A 21 8.78 1.82 7.48
CA HIS A 21 7.92 1.40 8.57
C HIS A 21 8.38 0.11 9.27
N ASP A 22 9.59 -0.40 8.99
CA ASP A 22 10.15 -1.59 9.65
C ASP A 22 10.28 -1.45 11.18
N ASN A 23 10.18 -0.22 11.70
CA ASN A 23 10.12 0.04 13.14
C ASN A 23 8.74 -0.23 13.77
N LYS A 24 7.71 -0.55 12.97
CA LYS A 24 6.37 -0.91 13.43
C LYS A 24 6.21 -2.44 13.48
N PRO A 25 5.29 -2.98 14.28
CA PRO A 25 4.95 -4.40 14.26
C PRO A 25 4.55 -4.87 12.85
N HIS A 26 4.81 -6.15 12.57
CA HIS A 26 4.45 -6.76 11.28
C HIS A 26 2.92 -6.81 11.13
N TRP A 27 2.42 -6.67 9.90
CA TRP A 27 0.97 -6.62 9.61
C TRP A 27 0.25 -7.96 9.84
N THR A 28 1.00 -9.06 9.93
CA THR A 28 0.46 -10.39 10.24
C THR A 28 -0.19 -10.45 11.63
N ASP A 29 0.22 -9.55 12.54
CA ASP A 29 -0.37 -9.43 13.88
C ASP A 29 -1.52 -8.41 13.91
N ALA A 30 -1.79 -7.72 12.80
CA ALA A 30 -2.81 -6.68 12.73
C ALA A 30 -4.19 -7.25 12.41
N ASP A 31 -5.22 -6.69 13.05
CA ASP A 31 -6.61 -7.03 12.77
C ASP A 31 -7.03 -6.58 11.35
N ASN A 32 -7.77 -7.44 10.64
CA ASN A 32 -8.23 -7.15 9.27
C ASN A 32 -9.15 -5.93 9.20
N SER A 33 -9.94 -5.64 10.25
CA SER A 33 -10.79 -4.44 10.30
C SER A 33 -9.93 -3.18 10.45
N TYR A 34 -8.84 -3.25 11.21
CA TYR A 34 -7.85 -2.17 11.28
C TYR A 34 -7.18 -1.92 9.93
N LEU A 35 -6.71 -2.97 9.26
CA LEU A 35 -6.08 -2.84 7.93
C LEU A 35 -7.06 -2.29 6.89
N LEU A 36 -8.32 -2.74 6.90
CA LEU A 36 -9.36 -2.19 6.03
C LEU A 36 -9.70 -0.73 6.34
N TYR A 37 -9.73 -0.36 7.62
CA TYR A 37 -9.91 1.03 8.04
C TYR A 37 -8.79 1.92 7.50
N ARG A 38 -7.53 1.50 7.65
CA ARG A 38 -6.37 2.22 7.13
C ARG A 38 -6.38 2.33 5.61
N LEU A 39 -6.67 1.23 4.90
CA LEU A 39 -6.83 1.24 3.44
C LEU A 39 -7.82 2.33 2.98
N LYS A 40 -8.96 2.45 3.66
CA LYS A 40 -9.96 3.48 3.34
C LYS A 40 -9.47 4.90 3.63
N GLN A 41 -8.55 5.09 4.57
CA GLN A 41 -7.92 6.39 4.80
C GLN A 41 -6.97 6.73 3.64
N GLU A 42 -6.09 5.80 3.25
CA GLU A 42 -5.16 6.02 2.13
C GLU A 42 -5.89 6.31 0.81
N VAL A 43 -7.06 5.68 0.59
CA VAL A 43 -7.91 6.00 -0.58
C VAL A 43 -8.40 7.46 -0.54
N LYS A 44 -8.79 7.97 0.62
CA LYS A 44 -9.20 9.39 0.76
C LYS A 44 -8.03 10.35 0.55
N GLU A 45 -6.83 9.96 1.00
CA GLU A 45 -5.60 10.74 0.79
C GLU A 45 -5.25 10.77 -0.70
N LEU A 46 -5.37 9.64 -1.40
CA LEU A 46 -5.20 9.55 -2.85
C LEU A 46 -6.24 10.41 -3.60
N GLU A 47 -7.51 10.37 -3.22
CA GLU A 47 -8.55 11.22 -3.79
C GLU A 47 -8.21 12.71 -3.62
N ALA A 48 -7.76 13.12 -2.43
CA ALA A 48 -7.33 14.48 -2.18
C ALA A 48 -6.10 14.88 -3.02
N ALA A 49 -5.11 14.00 -3.15
CA ALA A 49 -3.92 14.22 -3.96
C ALA A 49 -4.25 14.39 -5.46
N LEU A 50 -5.22 13.61 -5.97
CA LEU A 50 -5.73 13.73 -7.34
C LEU A 50 -6.41 15.08 -7.56
N ILE A 51 -7.25 15.53 -6.61
CA ILE A 51 -7.91 16.84 -6.69
C ILE A 51 -6.89 17.99 -6.68
N ASN A 52 -5.87 17.89 -5.83
CA ASN A 52 -4.83 18.91 -5.70
C ASN A 52 -3.82 18.89 -6.86
N GLY A 53 -3.78 17.80 -7.64
CA GLY A 53 -2.92 17.67 -8.82
C GLY A 53 -1.42 17.48 -8.51
N VAL A 54 -1.07 17.11 -7.27
CA VAL A 54 0.33 16.96 -6.86
C VAL A 54 0.84 15.58 -7.24
N SER A 55 1.53 15.47 -8.38
CA SER A 55 1.99 14.18 -8.94
C SER A 55 2.81 13.32 -7.98
N LYS A 56 3.60 13.94 -7.09
CA LYS A 56 4.38 13.22 -6.08
C LYS A 56 3.44 12.55 -5.07
N GLU A 57 2.53 13.31 -4.47
CA GLU A 57 1.56 12.81 -3.49
C GLU A 57 0.72 11.68 -4.09
N ILE A 58 0.18 11.86 -5.30
CA ILE A 58 -0.60 10.82 -6.00
C ILE A 58 0.16 9.48 -6.06
N LYS A 59 1.47 9.51 -6.32
CA LYS A 59 2.30 8.28 -6.37
C LYS A 59 2.48 7.64 -4.99
N TYR A 60 2.69 8.43 -3.94
CA TYR A 60 2.84 7.91 -2.58
C TYR A 60 1.53 7.31 -2.08
N GLU A 61 0.42 8.04 -2.19
CA GLU A 61 -0.88 7.56 -1.71
C GLU A 61 -1.34 6.30 -2.48
N ALA A 62 -1.07 6.23 -3.78
CA ALA A 62 -1.35 5.02 -4.55
C ALA A 62 -0.55 3.80 -4.06
N VAL A 63 0.70 4.01 -3.64
CA VAL A 63 1.54 2.96 -3.05
C VAL A 63 1.02 2.54 -1.68
N ASP A 64 0.59 3.49 -0.84
CA ASP A 64 0.03 3.18 0.47
C ASP A 64 -1.28 2.38 0.40
N VAL A 65 -2.19 2.77 -0.51
CA VAL A 65 -3.41 1.99 -0.82
C VAL A 65 -3.04 0.55 -1.21
N ALA A 66 -2.05 0.38 -2.09
CA ALA A 66 -1.64 -0.95 -2.54
C ALA A 66 -0.97 -1.75 -1.42
N ASN A 67 -0.17 -1.13 -0.57
CA ASN A 67 0.47 -1.79 0.56
C ASN A 67 -0.57 -2.35 1.54
N PHE A 68 -1.58 -1.56 1.93
CA PHE A 68 -2.64 -2.10 2.80
C PHE A 68 -3.49 -3.18 2.13
N ALA A 69 -3.77 -3.05 0.83
CA ALA A 69 -4.45 -4.11 0.08
C ALA A 69 -3.62 -5.40 0.04
N MET A 70 -2.29 -5.27 -0.13
CA MET A 70 -1.35 -6.38 -0.13
C MET A 70 -1.24 -7.03 1.24
N MET A 71 -1.21 -6.27 2.33
CA MET A 71 -1.23 -6.80 3.71
C MET A 71 -2.49 -7.63 3.96
N LEU A 72 -3.66 -7.14 3.53
CA LEU A 72 -4.91 -7.90 3.60
C LEU A 72 -4.84 -9.19 2.78
N PHE A 73 -4.28 -9.14 1.57
CA PHE A 73 -4.05 -10.34 0.76
C PHE A 73 -3.12 -11.34 1.45
N ASP A 74 -2.03 -10.86 2.05
CA ASP A 74 -1.05 -11.66 2.77
C ASP A 74 -1.66 -12.41 3.96
N ASN A 75 -2.51 -11.73 4.73
CA ASN A 75 -3.23 -12.32 5.87
C ASN A 75 -4.26 -13.41 5.51
N HIS A 76 -4.53 -13.65 4.22
CA HIS A 76 -5.48 -14.67 3.74
C HIS A 76 -4.84 -15.68 2.77
N LYS A 77 -3.51 -15.75 2.71
CA LYS A 77 -2.83 -16.78 1.90
C LYS A 77 -3.12 -18.15 2.49
N GLU A 78 -3.63 -19.06 1.66
CA GLU A 78 -3.69 -20.49 1.99
C GLU A 78 -2.26 -21.06 1.98
N GLU A 79 -1.93 -21.92 2.96
CA GLU A 79 -0.62 -22.59 3.07
C GLU A 79 -0.32 -23.56 1.91
#